data_AF-A0A2M8P9N6-F1
#
_entry.id   AF-A0A2M8P9N6-F1
#
_cell.length_a   1.000
_cell.length_b   1.000
_cell.length_c   1.000
_cell.angle_alpha   90.00
_cell.angle_beta   90.00
_cell.angle_gamma   90.00
#
_symmetry.space_group_name_H-M   'P 1'
#
loop_
_entity.id
_entity.type
_entity.pdbx_description
1 polymer ?
#
loop_
_entity_poly.entity_id
_entity_poly.type
_entity_poly.pdbx_seq_one_letter_code
_entity_poly.pdbx_strand_id
1 'polypeptide(L)'
;SGWSMWRYAPLLPVSDSTYFPPLHVGWTPLIAAPRLAQRLGLRALWLKDDSRNPTGSLKDRASAMVVARAQQLGVKVITTASTGNAAAALAGLCASVGMKAVIFVPAKAPSAKIAQLLVYGATVLLVDGTYDDAYALSLQASAEYNWYCRNTGMNPYT
;
A
#
# COMPACT_ATOMS: atom_id res chain seq x y z
N SER A 1 -11.85 -14.14 13.54
CA SER A 1 -12.88 -13.22 14.06
C SER A 1 -12.21 -11.90 14.42
N GLY A 2 -12.37 -10.88 13.60
CA GLY A 2 -11.85 -9.53 13.85
C GLY A 2 -12.36 -8.59 12.78
N TRP A 3 -12.90 -7.44 13.17
CA TRP A 3 -13.32 -6.41 12.22
C TRP A 3 -12.07 -5.87 11.52
N SER A 4 -12.03 -5.89 10.20
CA SER A 4 -10.98 -5.30 9.36
C SER A 4 -11.63 -4.40 8.30
N MET A 5 -10.88 -3.88 7.34
CA MET A 5 -11.47 -3.16 6.20
C MET A 5 -12.44 -4.04 5.39
N TRP A 6 -12.28 -5.38 5.44
CA TRP A 6 -13.12 -6.34 4.72
C TRP A 6 -14.55 -6.41 5.24
N ARG A 7 -14.87 -5.81 6.39
CA ARG A 7 -16.27 -5.61 6.81
C ARG A 7 -17.10 -4.82 5.78
N TYR A 8 -16.43 -4.05 4.93
CA TYR A 8 -17.04 -3.26 3.87
C TYR A 8 -17.02 -3.98 2.51
N ALA A 9 -16.71 -5.28 2.46
CA ALA A 9 -16.65 -6.07 1.22
C ALA A 9 -17.87 -5.89 0.29
N PRO A 10 -19.13 -5.78 0.78
CA PRO A 10 -20.28 -5.50 -0.10
C PRO A 10 -20.23 -4.16 -0.84
N LEU A 11 -19.41 -3.22 -0.40
CA LEU A 11 -19.21 -1.90 -1.00
C LEU A 11 -17.89 -1.80 -1.78
N LEU A 12 -17.08 -2.87 -1.79
CA LEU A 12 -15.76 -2.88 -2.40
C LEU A 12 -15.78 -3.61 -3.75
N PRO A 13 -14.92 -3.24 -4.71
CA PRO A 13 -14.83 -3.88 -6.03
C PRO A 13 -14.41 -5.36 -6.01
N VAL A 14 -13.88 -5.84 -4.88
CA VAL A 14 -13.56 -7.25 -4.64
C VAL A 14 -14.33 -7.69 -3.39
N SER A 15 -15.33 -8.53 -3.57
CA SER A 15 -16.23 -9.00 -2.50
C SER A 15 -15.99 -10.46 -2.10
N ASP A 16 -15.36 -11.25 -2.97
CA ASP A 16 -14.99 -12.64 -2.69
C ASP A 16 -13.79 -12.69 -1.74
N SER A 17 -14.01 -13.29 -0.57
CA SER A 17 -13.05 -13.34 0.52
C SER A 17 -11.86 -14.26 0.26
N THR A 18 -11.92 -15.13 -0.75
CA THR A 18 -10.80 -15.99 -1.15
C THR A 18 -9.59 -15.16 -1.63
N TYR A 19 -9.82 -13.93 -2.09
CA TYR A 19 -8.77 -13.03 -2.56
C TYR A 19 -8.28 -12.03 -1.50
N PHE A 20 -8.81 -12.06 -0.28
CA PHE A 20 -8.40 -11.09 0.74
C PHE A 20 -7.03 -11.47 1.33
N PRO A 21 -6.03 -10.56 1.29
CA PRO A 21 -4.79 -10.76 2.03
C PRO A 21 -5.04 -11.06 3.51
N PRO A 22 -4.24 -11.95 4.13
CA PRO A 22 -4.48 -12.40 5.50
C PRO A 22 -4.14 -11.34 6.56
N LEU A 23 -3.47 -10.25 6.19
CA LEU A 23 -3.09 -9.19 7.11
C LEU A 23 -4.31 -8.41 7.61
N HIS A 24 -4.29 -8.05 8.89
CA HIS A 24 -5.36 -7.27 9.52
C HIS A 24 -5.23 -5.79 9.15
N VAL A 25 -5.73 -5.43 7.97
CA VAL A 25 -5.74 -4.04 7.49
C VAL A 25 -7.03 -3.35 7.90
N GLY A 26 -6.93 -2.13 8.41
CA GLY A 26 -8.07 -1.33 8.82
C GLY A 26 -8.49 -1.57 10.26
N TRP A 27 -9.73 -1.17 10.59
CA TRP A 27 -10.26 -1.17 11.96
C TRP A 27 -9.35 -0.54 13.03
N THR A 28 -8.54 0.41 12.60
CA THR A 28 -7.59 1.13 13.46
C THR A 28 -8.29 2.01 14.49
N PRO A 29 -7.65 2.32 15.62
CA PRO A 29 -8.25 3.11 16.69
C PRO A 29 -8.73 4.50 16.26
N LEU A 30 -9.80 4.97 16.90
CA LEU A 30 -10.23 6.37 16.89
C LEU A 30 -10.05 6.93 18.31
N ILE A 31 -9.01 7.73 18.52
CA ILE A 31 -8.54 8.13 19.85
C ILE A 31 -9.03 9.54 20.15
N ALA A 32 -9.77 9.72 21.25
CA ALA A 32 -10.18 11.05 21.69
C ALA A 32 -8.95 11.87 22.16
N ALA A 33 -8.87 13.13 21.75
CA ALA A 33 -7.75 14.03 22.05
C ALA A 33 -8.20 15.30 22.82
N PRO A 34 -8.77 15.16 24.04
CA PRO A 34 -9.41 16.26 24.76
C PRO A 34 -8.46 17.41 25.11
N ARG A 35 -7.20 17.11 25.50
CA ARG A 35 -6.18 18.13 25.80
C ARG A 35 -5.85 18.99 24.58
N LEU A 36 -5.78 18.39 23.40
CA LEU A 36 -5.52 19.11 22.16
C LEU A 36 -6.77 19.88 21.70
N ALA A 37 -7.96 19.30 21.86
CA ALA A 37 -9.23 19.99 21.61
C ALA A 37 -9.33 21.29 22.42
N GLN A 38 -9.06 21.23 23.73
CA GLN A 38 -9.07 22.39 24.62
C GLN A 38 -8.07 23.46 24.16
N ARG A 39 -6.83 23.07 23.84
CA ARG A 39 -5.79 24.00 23.36
C ARG A 39 -6.15 24.71 22.05
N LEU A 40 -6.95 24.07 21.21
CA LEU A 40 -7.39 24.61 19.91
C LEU A 40 -8.77 25.30 19.98
N GLY A 41 -9.41 25.36 21.15
CA GLY A 41 -10.77 25.90 21.29
C GLY A 41 -11.86 25.06 20.61
N LEU A 42 -11.60 23.78 20.37
CA LEU A 42 -12.54 22.85 19.73
C LEU A 42 -13.41 22.13 20.75
N ARG A 43 -14.70 21.94 20.44
CA ARG A 43 -15.63 21.15 21.27
C ARG A 43 -15.15 19.71 21.46
N ALA A 44 -14.61 19.10 20.41
CA ALA A 44 -14.05 17.76 20.46
C ALA A 44 -13.09 17.53 19.28
N LEU A 45 -12.13 16.62 19.48
CA LEU A 45 -11.13 16.22 18.50
C LEU A 45 -10.84 14.73 18.68
N TRP A 46 -10.71 14.01 17.57
CA TRP A 46 -10.30 12.61 17.53
C TRP A 46 -9.18 12.39 16.52
N LEU A 47 -8.33 11.42 16.81
CA LEU A 47 -7.23 10.99 15.95
C LEU A 47 -7.56 9.61 15.39
N LYS A 48 -7.57 9.49 14.07
CA LYS A 48 -7.66 8.20 13.38
C LYS A 48 -6.24 7.64 13.22
N ASP A 49 -5.87 6.68 14.07
CA ASP A 49 -4.49 6.19 14.15
C ASP A 49 -4.21 5.07 13.12
N ASP A 50 -4.08 5.45 11.85
CA ASP A 50 -3.73 4.51 10.78
C ASP A 50 -2.25 4.06 10.79
N SER A 51 -1.44 4.50 11.77
CA SER A 51 -0.10 3.94 11.99
C SER A 51 -0.13 2.50 12.54
N ARG A 52 -1.30 2.06 13.03
CA ARG A 52 -1.52 0.69 13.53
C ARG A 52 -1.78 -0.35 12.44
N ASN A 53 -1.82 0.06 11.17
CA ASN A 53 -1.88 -0.90 10.08
C ASN A 53 -0.56 -1.69 9.97
N PRO A 54 -0.58 -2.90 9.37
CA PRO A 54 0.55 -3.82 9.34
C PRO A 54 1.91 -3.24 8.92
N THR A 55 1.96 -2.36 7.93
CA THR A 55 3.19 -1.71 7.46
C THR A 55 3.33 -0.27 7.97
N GLY A 56 2.50 0.13 8.94
CA GLY A 56 2.63 1.40 9.65
C GLY A 56 1.92 2.59 9.02
N SER A 57 1.00 2.40 8.06
CA SER A 57 0.35 3.54 7.41
C SER A 57 -1.05 3.26 6.84
N LEU A 58 -1.76 4.32 6.47
CA LEU A 58 -3.04 4.22 5.76
C LEU A 58 -2.93 3.56 4.38
N LYS A 59 -1.71 3.50 3.78
CA LYS A 59 -1.50 2.97 2.42
C LYS A 59 -1.79 1.48 2.32
N ASP A 60 -1.77 0.77 3.44
CA ASP A 60 -2.13 -0.65 3.55
C ASP A 60 -3.55 -0.90 3.05
N ARG A 61 -4.48 0.04 3.26
CA ARG A 61 -5.88 -0.08 2.79
C ARG A 61 -5.95 -0.18 1.27
N ALA A 62 -5.28 0.74 0.58
CA ALA A 62 -5.20 0.75 -0.87
C ALA A 62 -4.43 -0.46 -1.40
N SER A 63 -3.28 -0.78 -0.81
CA SER A 63 -2.46 -1.92 -1.22
C SER A 63 -3.18 -3.26 -1.02
N ALA A 64 -3.98 -3.41 0.03
CA ALA A 64 -4.79 -4.60 0.26
C ALA A 64 -5.84 -4.80 -0.84
N MET A 65 -6.51 -3.72 -1.28
CA MET A 65 -7.44 -3.78 -2.43
C MET A 65 -6.74 -4.10 -3.74
N VAL A 66 -5.58 -3.48 -3.98
CA VAL A 66 -4.76 -3.73 -5.18
C VAL A 66 -4.31 -5.18 -5.22
N VAL A 67 -3.82 -5.73 -4.11
CA VAL A 67 -3.38 -7.14 -4.03
C VAL A 67 -4.57 -8.08 -4.18
N ALA A 68 -5.70 -7.81 -3.54
CA ALA A 68 -6.91 -8.62 -3.70
C ALA A 68 -7.38 -8.66 -5.16
N ARG A 69 -7.41 -7.51 -5.84
CA ARG A 69 -7.74 -7.47 -7.27
C ARG A 69 -6.71 -8.22 -8.11
N ALA A 70 -5.41 -8.06 -7.82
CA ALA A 70 -4.37 -8.75 -8.57
C ALA A 70 -4.49 -10.27 -8.46
N GLN A 71 -4.81 -10.80 -7.27
CA GLN A 71 -5.12 -12.22 -7.07
C GLN A 71 -6.34 -12.65 -7.89
N GLN A 72 -7.43 -11.86 -7.88
CA GLN A 72 -8.64 -12.13 -8.67
C GLN A 72 -8.37 -12.15 -10.18
N LEU A 73 -7.46 -11.29 -10.67
CA LEU A 73 -7.05 -11.25 -12.06
C LEU A 73 -6.02 -12.32 -12.44
N GLY A 74 -5.52 -13.10 -11.47
CA GLY A 74 -4.48 -14.11 -11.69
C GLY A 74 -3.08 -13.55 -11.99
N VAL A 75 -2.86 -12.25 -11.79
CA VAL A 75 -1.58 -11.59 -12.02
C VAL A 75 -0.57 -12.02 -10.96
N LYS A 76 0.71 -12.14 -11.33
CA LYS A 76 1.78 -12.62 -10.42
C LYS A 76 2.70 -11.54 -9.88
N VAL A 77 2.74 -10.39 -10.56
CA VAL A 77 3.63 -9.28 -10.24
C VAL A 77 2.84 -7.99 -10.13
N ILE A 78 3.05 -7.24 -9.05
CA ILE A 78 2.52 -5.89 -8.87
C ILE A 78 3.68 -4.92 -8.83
N THR A 79 3.54 -3.80 -9.51
CA THR A 79 4.58 -2.77 -9.58
C THR A 79 4.10 -1.40 -9.10
N THR A 80 5.04 -0.62 -8.57
CA THR A 80 4.85 0.80 -8.27
C THR A 80 6.18 1.55 -8.34
N ALA A 81 6.11 2.86 -8.59
CA ALA A 81 7.20 3.79 -8.35
C ALA A 81 6.95 4.56 -7.05
N SER A 82 7.72 4.25 -6.02
CA SER A 82 7.66 4.96 -4.74
C SER A 82 8.83 4.57 -3.84
N THR A 83 9.29 5.51 -3.02
CA THR A 83 10.28 5.24 -1.98
C THR A 83 9.66 5.31 -0.58
N GLY A 84 8.33 5.37 -0.45
CA GLY A 84 7.64 5.67 0.80
C GLY A 84 6.63 4.61 1.20
N ASN A 85 5.65 5.03 2.01
CA ASN A 85 4.63 4.15 2.57
C ASN A 85 3.85 3.33 1.53
N ALA A 86 3.68 3.86 0.30
CA ALA A 86 3.01 3.13 -0.77
C ALA A 86 3.81 1.88 -1.22
N ALA A 87 5.13 2.01 -1.34
CA ALA A 87 6.02 0.91 -1.65
C ALA A 87 6.09 -0.10 -0.51
N ALA A 88 6.22 0.37 0.74
CA ALA A 88 6.26 -0.50 1.92
C ALA A 88 4.96 -1.30 2.10
N ALA A 89 3.81 -0.63 1.97
CA ALA A 89 2.51 -1.27 2.02
C ALA A 89 2.33 -2.31 0.91
N LEU A 90 2.72 -1.97 -0.33
CA LEU A 90 2.64 -2.93 -1.44
C LEU A 90 3.54 -4.15 -1.19
N ALA A 91 4.80 -3.93 -0.82
CA ALA A 91 5.76 -4.99 -0.53
C ALA A 91 5.25 -5.93 0.57
N GLY A 92 4.84 -5.37 1.72
CA GLY A 92 4.35 -6.16 2.85
C GLY A 92 3.08 -6.96 2.54
N LEU A 93 2.13 -6.35 1.81
CA LEU A 93 0.90 -7.05 1.43
C LEU A 93 1.17 -8.14 0.37
N CYS A 94 2.02 -7.88 -0.63
CA CYS A 94 2.42 -8.89 -1.61
C CYS A 94 3.12 -10.09 -0.94
N ALA A 95 4.03 -9.82 0.00
CA ALA A 95 4.73 -10.85 0.76
C ALA A 95 3.75 -11.77 1.51
N SER A 96 2.68 -11.20 2.08
CA SER A 96 1.67 -11.96 2.83
C SER A 96 0.87 -12.98 2.00
N VAL A 97 0.89 -12.85 0.68
CA VAL A 97 0.16 -13.72 -0.27
C VAL A 97 1.08 -14.40 -1.30
N GLY A 98 2.41 -14.30 -1.13
CA GLY A 98 3.38 -14.89 -2.04
C GLY A 98 3.44 -14.27 -3.44
N MET A 99 2.95 -13.03 -3.61
CA MET A 99 3.05 -12.30 -4.87
C MET A 99 4.37 -11.52 -4.95
N LYS A 100 4.86 -11.28 -6.16
CA LYS A 100 6.08 -10.49 -6.37
C LYS A 100 5.75 -9.00 -6.41
N ALA A 101 6.44 -8.20 -5.60
CA ALA A 101 6.44 -6.75 -5.69
C ALA A 101 7.71 -6.27 -6.39
N VAL A 102 7.58 -5.56 -7.51
CA VAL A 102 8.69 -4.91 -8.22
C VAL A 102 8.57 -3.41 -8.07
N ILE A 103 9.51 -2.77 -7.39
CA ILE A 103 9.40 -1.37 -6.96
C ILE A 103 10.51 -0.55 -7.61
N PHE A 104 10.11 0.48 -8.36
CA PHE A 104 11.00 1.42 -8.98
C PHE A 104 11.28 2.58 -8.02
N VAL A 105 12.56 2.86 -7.76
CA VAL A 105 13.01 3.82 -6.76
C VAL A 105 14.13 4.68 -7.38
N PRO A 106 14.08 6.01 -7.31
CA PRO A 106 15.22 6.84 -7.70
C PRO A 106 16.49 6.44 -6.93
N ALA A 107 17.64 6.35 -7.61
CA ALA A 107 18.90 5.90 -7.02
C ALA A 107 19.37 6.76 -5.83
N LYS A 108 18.92 8.03 -5.76
CA LYS A 108 19.23 8.97 -4.67
C LYS A 108 18.34 8.79 -3.43
N ALA A 109 17.46 7.80 -3.41
CA ALA A 109 16.55 7.57 -2.29
C ALA A 109 17.28 7.15 -1.01
N PRO A 110 16.81 7.54 0.19
CA PRO A 110 17.44 7.14 1.44
C PRO A 110 17.44 5.62 1.63
N SER A 111 18.61 5.05 1.96
CA SER A 111 18.81 3.60 2.16
C SER A 111 17.85 2.99 3.19
N ALA A 112 17.54 3.72 4.27
CA ALA A 112 16.59 3.28 5.29
C ALA A 112 15.20 2.98 4.72
N LYS A 113 14.74 3.74 3.71
CA LYS A 113 13.44 3.49 3.08
C LYS A 113 13.48 2.28 2.15
N ILE A 114 14.62 2.05 1.47
CA ILE A 114 14.83 0.87 0.62
C ILE A 114 14.91 -0.40 1.47
N ALA A 115 15.58 -0.34 2.63
CA ALA A 115 15.76 -1.49 3.52
C ALA A 115 14.42 -2.13 3.91
N GLN A 116 13.40 -1.34 4.23
CA GLN A 116 12.06 -1.86 4.55
C GLN A 116 11.46 -2.67 3.39
N LEU A 117 11.64 -2.22 2.14
CA LEU A 117 11.13 -2.91 0.96
C LEU A 117 11.83 -4.25 0.76
N LEU A 118 13.15 -4.27 0.93
CA LEU A 118 13.97 -5.48 0.82
C LEU A 118 13.64 -6.50 1.93
N VAL A 119 13.37 -6.04 3.16
CA VAL A 119 12.95 -6.91 4.27
C VAL A 119 11.63 -7.61 3.96
N TYR A 120 10.70 -6.95 3.28
CA TYR A 120 9.47 -7.59 2.78
C TYR A 120 9.68 -8.44 1.51
N GLY A 121 10.91 -8.57 1.01
CA GLY A 121 11.23 -9.40 -0.17
C GLY A 121 10.87 -8.76 -1.51
N ALA A 122 10.66 -7.45 -1.56
CA ALA A 122 10.44 -6.77 -2.83
C ALA A 122 11.71 -6.76 -3.70
N THR A 123 11.53 -6.89 -5.01
CA THR A 123 12.59 -6.58 -5.97
C THR A 123 12.63 -5.07 -6.17
N VAL A 124 13.72 -4.43 -5.76
CA VAL A 124 13.88 -2.98 -5.89
C VAL A 124 14.77 -2.67 -7.10
N LEU A 125 14.23 -1.90 -8.04
CA LEU A 125 14.96 -1.42 -9.21
C LEU A 125 15.34 0.05 -8.98
N LEU A 126 16.64 0.31 -8.81
CA LEU A 126 17.17 1.65 -8.67
C LEU A 126 17.24 2.31 -10.05
N VAL A 127 16.55 3.44 -10.19
CA VAL A 127 16.48 4.22 -11.42
C VAL A 127 17.44 5.39 -11.29
N ASP A 128 18.42 5.46 -12.18
CA ASP A 128 19.29 6.63 -12.28
C ASP A 128 18.53 7.78 -12.95
N GLY A 129 17.81 8.56 -12.12
CA GLY A 129 16.90 9.59 -12.57
C GLY A 129 16.05 10.17 -11.45
N THR A 130 15.01 10.88 -11.84
CA THR A 130 14.02 11.50 -10.97
C THR A 130 12.91 10.52 -10.55
N TYR A 131 12.00 11.00 -9.71
CA TYR A 131 10.77 10.25 -9.40
C TYR A 131 9.93 10.00 -10.65
N ASP A 132 9.82 11.00 -11.53
CA ASP A 132 9.01 10.90 -12.75
C ASP A 132 9.59 9.87 -13.72
N ASP A 133 10.92 9.76 -13.80
CA ASP A 133 11.59 8.71 -14.59
C ASP A 133 11.27 7.32 -14.02
N ALA A 134 11.34 7.15 -12.71
CA ALA A 134 10.97 5.89 -12.05
C ALA A 134 9.49 5.55 -12.26
N TYR A 135 8.61 6.57 -12.22
CA TYR A 135 7.19 6.43 -12.51
C TYR A 135 6.95 5.98 -13.94
N ALA A 136 7.53 6.66 -14.92
CA ALA A 136 7.42 6.33 -16.34
C ALA A 136 7.91 4.90 -16.63
N LEU A 137 9.08 4.51 -16.10
CA LEU A 137 9.62 3.15 -16.25
C LEU A 137 8.70 2.09 -15.64
N SER A 138 8.10 2.36 -14.48
CA SER A 138 7.15 1.41 -13.87
C SER A 138 5.88 1.22 -14.70
N LEU A 139 5.43 2.25 -15.43
CA LEU A 139 4.31 2.13 -16.37
C LEU A 139 4.71 1.34 -17.63
N GLN A 140 5.87 1.64 -18.20
CA GLN A 140 6.41 0.91 -19.34
C GLN A 140 6.57 -0.58 -19.03
N ALA A 141 7.18 -0.91 -17.90
CA ALA A 141 7.34 -2.30 -17.46
C ALA A 141 5.99 -2.99 -17.17
N SER A 142 5.02 -2.25 -16.61
CA SER A 142 3.66 -2.77 -16.41
C SER A 142 2.99 -3.16 -17.72
N ALA A 143 3.11 -2.33 -18.75
CA ALA A 143 2.56 -2.61 -20.07
C ALA A 143 3.29 -3.76 -20.78
N GLU A 144 4.64 -3.75 -20.77
CA GLU A 144 5.47 -4.74 -21.45
C GLU A 144 5.33 -6.15 -20.86
N TYR A 145 5.34 -6.26 -19.54
CA TYR A 145 5.38 -7.56 -18.85
C TYR A 145 4.02 -8.00 -18.28
N ASN A 146 2.94 -7.27 -18.59
CA ASN A 146 1.61 -7.50 -18.05
C ASN A 146 1.59 -7.55 -16.51
N TRP A 147 2.35 -6.65 -15.86
CA TRP A 147 2.34 -6.50 -14.40
C TRP A 147 1.22 -5.58 -13.98
N TYR A 148 0.64 -5.81 -12.80
CA TYR A 148 -0.43 -4.96 -12.29
C TYR A 148 0.16 -3.67 -11.70
N CYS A 149 -0.22 -2.51 -12.22
CA CYS A 149 0.29 -1.23 -11.75
C CYS A 149 -0.52 -0.70 -10.55
N ARG A 150 0.16 -0.36 -9.46
CA ARG A 150 -0.40 0.26 -8.25
C ARG A 150 -0.31 1.78 -8.25
N ASN A 151 0.39 2.40 -9.19
CA ASN A 151 0.68 3.84 -9.12
C ASN A 151 -0.58 4.69 -8.92
N THR A 152 -0.47 5.68 -8.03
CA THR A 152 -1.53 6.67 -7.84
C THR A 152 -1.78 7.41 -9.14
N GLY A 153 -3.06 7.66 -9.45
CA GLY A 153 -3.52 8.21 -10.73
C GLY A 153 -3.77 7.17 -11.82
N MET A 154 -3.18 5.97 -11.71
CA MET A 154 -3.40 4.87 -12.67
C MET A 154 -4.32 3.79 -12.13
N ASN A 155 -4.20 3.47 -10.83
CA ASN A 155 -5.04 2.46 -10.21
C ASN A 155 -6.21 3.11 -9.46
N PRO A 156 -7.47 2.80 -9.80
CA PRO A 156 -8.64 3.43 -9.18
C PRO A 156 -8.82 3.10 -7.69
N TYR A 157 -8.02 2.17 -7.14
CA TYR A 157 -8.07 1.80 -5.73
C TYR A 157 -7.05 2.53 -4.85
N THR A 158 -6.33 3.53 -5.39
CA THR A 158 -5.15 4.14 -4.74
C THR A 158 -5.16 5.64 -4.62
#